data_AF-A0A4U8UR61-F1
#
_entry.id   AF-A0A4U8UR61-F1
#
_cell.length_a   1.000
_cell.length_b   1.000
_cell.length_c   1.000
_cell.angle_alpha   90.00
_cell.angle_beta   90.00
_cell.angle_gamma   90.00
#
_symmetry.space_group_name_H-M   'P 1'
#
loop_
_entity.id
_entity.type
_entity.pdbx_description
1 polymer ?
#
loop_
_entity_poly.entity_id
_entity_poly.type
_entity_poly.pdbx_seq_one_letter_code
_entity_poly.pdbx_strand_id
1 'polypeptide(L)'
;MFSAFLPLADSRARGFARLYSLIVVSLDKLLLLTYYDFFVNGFTAISDTLVKQAQAIFAREQKNDEEDALRFATVQRASMLPQGFLKQRNGAIVDTSRSLGVITGNHEAFNSLHRRIMWLLRTQTMLREEMCMEGVPTQDMLVLMEMDKSDRLEMNLVGNDRSNPSTASQLANLKWIAEEVGEDLKSLIYAIITGGQIIVRTNDRSLSKLFLLALTHLLPMGCIRFLSSSISYYESTKYNFLGLKLAAAIPRDLETEPFVVRLVPPCSKSDHEIKLLDCELLVEDAPPVPIRAPVLIHRFRQLLKDYSLSTNVLDATLRATREEWLSKAKLVYQVSRQKERIDMDAVIKIIKCGAQDRCVLNFWQSGLSKVYKQQVIDTINNS
;
A
#
# COMPACT_ATOMS: atom_id res chain seq x y z
N MET A 1 -28.04 21.65 3.27
CA MET A 1 -28.16 22.40 4.54
C MET A 1 -29.23 21.72 5.38
N PHE A 2 -28.93 21.44 6.65
CA PHE A 2 -29.90 20.91 7.62
C PHE A 2 -29.98 21.91 8.80
N SER A 3 -31.19 22.22 9.25
CA SER A 3 -31.44 23.21 10.32
C SER A 3 -32.45 22.68 11.33
N ALA A 4 -32.12 22.75 12.62
CA ALA A 4 -33.03 22.47 13.72
C ALA A 4 -33.31 23.76 14.51
N PHE A 5 -34.58 24.08 14.71
CA PHE A 5 -35.02 25.26 15.46
C PHE A 5 -35.24 24.93 16.93
N LEU A 6 -34.83 25.85 17.80
CA LEU A 6 -34.86 25.69 19.25
C LEU A 6 -35.51 26.91 19.92
N PRO A 7 -36.74 26.80 20.44
CA PRO A 7 -37.30 27.83 21.29
C PRO A 7 -36.71 27.71 22.72
N LEU A 8 -36.04 28.75 23.20
CA LEU A 8 -35.56 28.87 24.57
C LEU A 8 -36.48 29.81 25.35
N ALA A 9 -36.92 29.40 26.54
CA ALA A 9 -37.70 30.25 27.43
C ALA A 9 -36.85 31.39 28.02
N ASP A 10 -37.34 32.62 27.98
CA ASP A 10 -36.67 33.80 28.56
C ASP A 10 -37.72 34.75 29.14
N SER A 11 -37.60 35.03 30.44
CA SER A 11 -38.55 35.83 31.23
C SER A 11 -38.67 37.27 30.73
N ARG A 12 -37.59 37.79 30.12
CA ARG A 12 -37.47 39.17 29.64
C ARG A 12 -37.66 39.33 28.14
N ALA A 13 -37.86 38.23 27.41
CA ALA A 13 -38.14 38.26 25.98
C ALA A 13 -39.63 38.51 25.71
N ARG A 14 -39.93 39.20 24.60
CA ARG A 14 -41.31 39.38 24.14
C ARG A 14 -41.90 38.02 23.77
N GLY A 15 -42.99 37.63 24.43
CA GLY A 15 -43.60 36.31 24.25
C GLY A 15 -42.90 35.19 25.02
N PHE A 16 -42.04 35.53 25.99
CA PHE A 16 -41.36 34.60 26.89
C PHE A 16 -40.47 33.54 26.23
N ALA A 17 -40.11 33.74 24.96
CA ALA A 17 -39.28 32.81 24.21
C ALA A 17 -38.34 33.53 23.24
N ARG A 18 -37.16 32.94 23.02
CA ARG A 18 -36.21 33.28 21.96
C ARG A 18 -36.00 32.10 21.04
N LEU A 19 -35.99 32.36 19.74
CA LEU A 19 -35.77 31.31 18.74
C LEU A 19 -34.29 31.26 18.33
N TYR A 20 -33.65 30.13 18.61
CA TYR A 20 -32.31 29.81 18.12
C TYR A 20 -32.40 28.73 17.03
N SER A 21 -31.33 28.56 16.25
CA SER A 21 -31.23 27.43 15.32
C SER A 21 -29.82 26.85 15.30
N LEU A 22 -29.74 25.52 15.20
CA LEU A 22 -28.51 24.78 14.93
C LEU A 22 -28.50 24.40 13.46
N ILE A 23 -27.42 24.71 12.75
CA ILE A 23 -27.34 24.53 11.30
C ILE A 23 -26.07 23.73 10.97
N VAL A 24 -26.23 22.63 10.23
CA VAL A 24 -25.13 21.96 9.52
C VAL A 24 -25.19 22.32 8.04
N VAL A 25 -24.08 22.83 7.53
CA VAL A 25 -23.87 23.09 6.11
C VAL A 25 -22.83 22.11 5.60
N SER A 26 -23.18 21.40 4.54
CA SER A 26 -22.25 20.58 3.75
C SER A 26 -22.47 20.89 2.29
N LEU A 27 -21.39 20.83 1.51
CA LEU A 27 -21.43 20.93 0.05
C LEU A 27 -21.97 19.63 -0.58
N ASP A 28 -21.84 18.50 0.13
CA ASP A 28 -22.33 17.20 -0.34
C ASP A 28 -23.74 16.90 0.22
N LYS A 29 -24.69 16.78 -0.71
CA LYS A 29 -26.08 16.42 -0.40
C LYS A 29 -26.19 14.98 0.11
N LEU A 30 -25.42 14.04 -0.44
CA LEU A 30 -25.51 12.62 -0.08
C LEU A 30 -25.01 12.38 1.34
N LEU A 31 -23.95 13.09 1.75
CA LEU A 31 -23.48 13.09 3.12
C LEU A 31 -24.59 13.48 4.10
N LEU A 32 -25.28 14.60 3.85
CA LEU A 32 -26.34 15.08 4.74
C LEU A 32 -27.54 14.16 4.79
N LEU A 33 -27.92 13.55 3.68
CA LEU A 33 -29.02 12.59 3.64
C LEU A 33 -28.67 11.28 4.35
N THR A 34 -27.45 10.78 4.14
CA THR A 34 -26.99 9.53 4.75
C THR A 34 -26.86 9.63 6.27
N TYR A 35 -26.42 10.79 6.77
CA TYR A 35 -26.26 11.05 8.20
C TYR A 35 -27.42 11.86 8.79
N TYR A 36 -28.57 11.92 8.12
CA TYR A 36 -29.71 12.73 8.56
C TYR A 36 -30.15 12.37 9.99
N ASP A 37 -30.42 11.10 10.24
CA ASP A 37 -30.87 10.62 11.57
C ASP A 37 -29.81 10.87 12.65
N PHE A 38 -28.53 10.75 12.29
CA PHE A 38 -27.42 11.04 13.21
C PHE A 38 -27.40 12.53 13.60
N PHE A 39 -27.50 13.44 12.62
CA PHE A 39 -27.53 14.87 12.87
C PHE A 39 -28.79 15.29 13.63
N VAL A 40 -29.96 14.71 13.31
CA VAL A 40 -31.22 14.94 14.04
C VAL A 40 -31.05 14.54 15.50
N ASN A 41 -30.60 13.32 15.78
CA ASN A 41 -30.45 12.82 17.15
C ASN A 41 -29.45 13.66 17.96
N GLY A 42 -28.31 14.01 17.36
CA GLY A 42 -27.32 14.83 18.02
C GLY A 42 -27.76 16.28 18.26
N PHE A 43 -28.48 16.88 17.30
CA PHE A 43 -29.07 18.20 17.49
C PHE A 43 -30.18 18.18 18.54
N THR A 44 -31.02 17.16 18.58
CA THR A 44 -32.05 17.00 19.63
C THR A 44 -31.41 16.87 21.01
N ALA A 45 -30.33 16.11 21.17
CA ALA A 45 -29.63 15.98 22.46
C ALA A 45 -29.02 17.30 22.95
N ILE A 46 -28.45 18.11 22.04
CA ILE A 46 -27.94 19.45 22.35
C ILE A 46 -29.11 20.37 22.73
N SER A 47 -30.19 20.32 21.94
CA SER A 47 -31.42 21.09 22.08
C SER A 47 -32.08 20.89 23.44
N ASP A 48 -32.34 19.64 23.81
CA ASP A 48 -32.98 19.27 25.07
C ASP A 48 -32.18 19.75 26.29
N THR A 49 -30.85 19.72 26.19
CA THR A 49 -29.98 20.19 27.27
C THR A 49 -30.14 21.71 27.45
N LEU A 50 -30.11 22.48 26.36
CA LEU A 50 -30.23 23.93 26.40
C LEU A 50 -31.63 24.37 26.84
N VAL A 51 -32.68 23.70 26.36
CA VAL A 51 -34.07 23.97 26.75
C VAL A 51 -34.28 23.72 28.24
N LYS A 52 -33.79 22.58 28.77
CA LYS A 52 -33.89 22.29 30.22
C LYS A 52 -33.18 23.34 31.07
N GLN A 53 -31.99 23.77 30.66
CA GLN A 53 -31.24 24.81 31.36
C GLN A 53 -31.98 26.16 31.35
N ALA A 54 -32.50 26.57 30.19
CA ALA A 54 -33.27 27.80 30.06
C ALA A 54 -34.58 27.78 30.86
N GLN A 55 -35.31 26.65 30.84
CA GLN A 55 -36.55 26.48 31.61
C GLN A 55 -36.32 26.58 33.12
N ALA A 56 -35.22 26.02 33.63
CA ALA A 56 -34.89 26.09 35.06
C ALA A 56 -34.68 27.54 35.52
N ILE A 57 -34.06 28.37 34.69
CA ILE A 57 -33.79 29.77 35.00
C ILE A 57 -35.01 30.63 34.79
N PHE A 58 -35.77 30.37 33.72
CA PHE A 58 -37.06 30.98 33.50
C PHE A 58 -37.98 30.81 34.71
N ALA A 59 -38.11 29.58 35.23
CA ALA A 59 -38.92 29.30 36.42
C ALA A 59 -38.37 29.98 37.68
N ARG A 60 -37.04 30.12 37.81
CA ARG A 60 -36.41 30.84 38.93
C ARG A 60 -36.69 32.34 38.87
N GLU A 61 -36.55 32.94 37.69
CA GLU A 61 -36.77 34.36 37.47
C GLU A 61 -38.25 34.72 37.62
N GLN A 62 -39.17 33.87 37.14
CA GLN A 62 -40.61 34.07 37.30
C GLN A 62 -41.06 34.04 38.77
N LYS A 63 -40.51 33.13 39.58
CA LYS A 63 -40.79 33.08 41.03
C LYS A 63 -40.29 34.34 41.75
N ASN A 64 -39.10 34.81 41.39
CA ASN A 64 -38.53 36.03 41.98
C ASN A 64 -39.35 37.26 41.56
N ASP A 65 -39.80 37.34 40.31
CA ASP A 65 -40.65 38.43 39.81
C ASP A 65 -42.05 38.41 40.49
N GLU A 66 -42.61 37.23 40.80
CA GLU A 66 -43.85 37.10 41.60
C GLU A 66 -43.66 37.55 43.06
N GLU A 67 -42.56 37.16 43.70
CA GLU A 67 -42.22 37.62 45.05
C GLU A 67 -41.96 39.12 45.11
N ASP A 68 -41.28 39.68 44.10
CA ASP A 68 -41.06 41.12 43.98
C ASP A 68 -42.38 41.85 43.68
N ALA A 69 -43.25 41.33 42.81
CA ALA A 69 -44.59 41.88 42.58
C ALA A 69 -45.45 41.89 43.85
N LEU A 70 -45.37 40.83 44.67
CA LEU A 70 -46.02 40.75 45.98
C LEU A 70 -45.43 41.74 46.99
N ARG A 71 -44.10 41.91 47.02
CA ARG A 71 -43.43 42.93 47.83
C ARG A 71 -43.84 44.34 47.42
N PHE A 72 -43.89 44.63 46.11
CA PHE A 72 -44.36 45.91 45.59
C PHE A 72 -45.85 46.16 45.88
N ALA A 73 -46.71 45.15 45.78
CA ALA A 73 -48.12 45.26 46.16
C ALA A 73 -48.30 45.50 47.68
N THR A 74 -47.41 44.94 48.49
CA THR A 74 -47.39 45.16 49.95
C THR A 74 -46.89 46.57 50.30
N VAL A 75 -45.89 47.08 49.58
CA VAL A 75 -45.37 48.46 49.71
C VAL A 75 -46.38 49.50 49.19
N GLN A 76 -47.15 49.19 48.14
CA GLN A 76 -48.23 50.06 47.65
C GLN A 76 -49.41 50.14 48.64
N ARG A 77 -49.67 49.10 49.44
CA ARG A 77 -50.68 49.18 50.53
C ARG A 77 -50.24 50.05 51.71
N ALA A 78 -48.95 50.35 51.84
CA ALA A 78 -48.39 51.19 52.90
C ALA A 78 -48.24 52.67 52.51
N SER A 79 -48.60 53.08 51.29
CA SER A 79 -48.47 54.47 50.83
C SER A 79 -49.73 54.93 50.11
N MET A 80 -50.67 55.46 50.89
CA MET A 80 -51.70 56.36 50.38
C MET A 80 -51.12 57.77 50.23
N LEU A 81 -50.66 58.14 49.04
CA LEU A 81 -50.54 59.56 48.64
C LEU A 81 -50.96 59.77 47.17
N PRO A 82 -51.50 60.95 46.81
CA PRO A 82 -52.23 61.18 45.56
C PRO A 82 -51.40 61.80 44.43
N GLN A 83 -51.83 61.53 43.19
CA GLN A 83 -51.61 62.24 41.91
C GLN A 83 -50.15 62.63 41.57
N GLY A 84 -49.52 62.12 40.51
CA GLY A 84 -50.00 62.15 39.14
C GLY A 84 -49.29 63.26 38.36
N PHE A 85 -48.05 63.03 37.90
CA PHE A 85 -47.42 63.73 36.76
C PHE A 85 -46.22 62.91 36.23
N LEU A 86 -46.55 61.94 35.37
CA LEU A 86 -45.80 61.40 34.23
C LEU A 86 -44.27 61.59 34.16
N LYS A 87 -43.52 60.48 34.23
CA LYS A 87 -42.65 60.01 33.13
C LYS A 87 -42.26 58.54 33.30
N GLN A 88 -42.48 57.79 32.23
CA GLN A 88 -42.14 56.38 31.99
C GLN A 88 -42.80 55.32 32.90
N ARG A 89 -43.89 54.76 32.37
CA ARG A 89 -44.28 53.36 32.60
C ARG A 89 -43.03 52.46 32.41
N ASN A 90 -42.37 52.05 33.48
CA ASN A 90 -41.50 50.88 33.46
C ASN A 90 -42.37 49.62 33.45
N GLY A 91 -43.12 49.43 32.36
CA GLY A 91 -43.58 48.10 31.98
C GLY A 91 -42.39 47.37 31.39
N ALA A 92 -42.06 46.22 31.99
CA ALA A 92 -41.12 45.19 31.50
C ALA A 92 -40.35 45.60 30.22
N ILE A 93 -39.18 46.21 30.38
CA ILE A 93 -38.27 46.48 29.27
C ILE A 93 -37.91 45.13 28.67
N VAL A 94 -38.42 44.86 27.46
CA VAL A 94 -38.03 43.69 26.66
C VAL A 94 -36.53 43.81 26.41
N ASP A 95 -35.75 43.06 27.17
CA ASP A 95 -34.30 43.09 27.09
C ASP A 95 -33.85 42.12 26.00
N THR A 96 -33.49 42.65 24.83
CA THR A 96 -33.05 41.84 23.69
C THR A 96 -31.57 41.45 23.78
N SER A 97 -30.81 41.97 24.74
CA SER A 97 -29.35 41.86 24.78
C SER A 97 -28.79 40.65 25.54
N ARG A 98 -29.64 39.88 26.24
CA ARG A 98 -29.21 38.73 27.06
C ARG A 98 -28.50 37.68 26.21
N SER A 99 -27.27 37.33 26.61
CA SER A 99 -26.48 36.29 25.97
C SER A 99 -26.98 34.89 26.35
N LEU A 100 -26.63 33.89 25.54
CA LEU A 100 -26.99 32.49 25.78
C LEU A 100 -26.52 32.00 27.16
N GLY A 101 -25.37 32.46 27.63
CA GLY A 101 -24.84 32.10 28.95
C GLY A 101 -25.69 32.64 30.11
N VAL A 102 -26.35 33.79 29.94
CA VAL A 102 -27.28 34.35 30.94
C VAL A 102 -28.61 33.60 30.92
N ILE A 103 -29.13 33.29 29.73
CA ILE A 103 -30.41 32.57 29.56
C ILE A 103 -30.33 31.14 30.12
N THR A 104 -29.19 30.47 29.92
CA THR A 104 -28.94 29.09 30.38
C THR A 104 -28.21 29.03 31.72
N GLY A 105 -27.82 30.18 32.29
CA GLY A 105 -27.18 30.32 33.60
C GLY A 105 -25.83 29.61 33.67
N ASN A 106 -25.23 29.38 32.51
CA ASN A 106 -23.95 28.74 32.35
C ASN A 106 -22.99 29.71 31.67
N HIS A 107 -22.03 30.23 32.44
CA HIS A 107 -20.99 31.13 31.93
C HIS A 107 -20.11 30.47 30.85
N GLU A 108 -20.04 29.14 30.82
CA GLU A 108 -19.29 28.35 29.84
C GLU A 108 -20.19 27.67 28.78
N ALA A 109 -21.40 28.18 28.55
CA ALA A 109 -22.34 27.61 27.58
C ALA A 109 -21.72 27.42 26.18
N PHE A 110 -20.91 28.38 25.73
CA PHE A 110 -20.23 28.31 24.43
C PHE A 110 -19.13 27.24 24.38
N ASN A 111 -18.36 27.04 25.45
CA ASN A 111 -17.34 25.98 25.53
C ASN A 111 -18.01 24.60 25.51
N SER A 112 -19.09 24.45 26.28
CA SER A 112 -19.89 23.23 26.31
C SER A 112 -20.52 22.92 24.96
N LEU A 113 -21.06 23.94 24.28
CA LEU A 113 -21.65 23.81 22.95
C LEU A 113 -20.59 23.46 21.90
N HIS A 114 -19.44 24.15 21.91
CA HIS A 114 -18.33 23.89 21.01
C HIS A 114 -17.85 22.44 21.14
N ARG A 115 -17.63 21.96 22.38
CA ARG A 115 -17.24 20.56 22.63
C ARG A 115 -18.27 19.59 22.05
N ARG A 116 -19.56 19.83 22.27
CA ARG A 116 -20.64 18.96 21.76
C ARG A 116 -20.72 18.95 20.23
N ILE A 117 -20.58 20.11 19.59
CA ILE A 117 -20.56 20.22 18.12
C ILE A 117 -19.31 19.52 17.55
N MET A 118 -18.14 19.71 18.17
CA MET A 118 -16.92 19.02 17.73
C MET A 118 -17.02 17.50 17.87
N TRP A 119 -17.61 17.02 18.96
CA TRP A 119 -17.89 15.60 19.13
C TRP A 119 -18.86 15.07 18.08
N LEU A 120 -19.94 15.79 17.80
CA LEU A 120 -20.91 15.44 16.75
C LEU A 120 -20.23 15.29 15.38
N LEU A 121 -19.42 16.28 14.99
CA LEU A 121 -18.70 16.26 13.71
C LEU A 121 -17.68 15.13 13.64
N ARG A 122 -16.89 14.92 14.70
CA ARG A 122 -15.92 13.83 14.76
C ARG A 122 -16.60 12.47 14.69
N THR A 123 -17.67 12.26 15.46
CA THR A 123 -18.39 10.99 15.43
C THR A 123 -18.97 10.73 14.05
N GLN A 124 -19.52 11.73 13.36
CA GLN A 124 -19.99 11.57 11.98
C GLN A 124 -18.90 11.05 11.04
N THR A 125 -17.67 11.53 11.16
CA THR A 125 -16.55 11.05 10.34
C THR A 125 -16.11 9.61 10.64
N MET A 126 -16.46 9.07 11.81
CA MET A 126 -16.07 7.72 12.26
C MET A 126 -17.18 6.68 12.07
N LEU A 127 -18.40 7.08 11.69
CA LEU A 127 -19.55 6.17 11.61
C LEU A 127 -19.49 5.18 10.45
N ARG A 128 -18.80 5.55 9.36
CA ARG A 128 -18.61 4.67 8.21
C ARG A 128 -17.15 4.63 7.86
N GLU A 129 -16.50 3.57 8.30
CA GLU A 129 -15.17 3.22 7.84
C GLU A 129 -15.31 2.26 6.66
N GLU A 130 -14.60 2.54 5.57
CA GLU A 130 -14.55 1.65 4.43
C GLU A 130 -13.48 0.58 4.69
N MET A 131 -13.90 -0.68 4.75
CA MET A 131 -13.00 -1.83 4.80
C MET A 131 -12.63 -2.20 3.37
N CYS A 132 -11.52 -1.65 2.86
CA CYS A 132 -10.96 -2.06 1.57
C CYS A 132 -10.10 -3.30 1.76
N MET A 133 -10.53 -4.45 1.23
CA MET A 133 -9.73 -5.66 1.21
C MET A 133 -8.82 -5.62 -0.02
N GLU A 134 -7.53 -5.45 0.20
CA GLU A 134 -6.53 -5.61 -0.87
C GLU A 134 -6.36 -7.09 -1.22
N GLY A 135 -5.91 -7.35 -2.45
CA GLY A 135 -5.55 -8.70 -2.87
C GLY A 135 -4.38 -9.26 -2.04
N VAL A 136 -4.18 -10.57 -2.10
CA VAL A 136 -3.02 -11.19 -1.43
C VAL A 136 -1.72 -10.67 -2.04
N PRO A 137 -0.67 -10.42 -1.22
CA PRO A 137 0.62 -9.98 -1.73
C PRO A 137 1.21 -11.01 -2.68
N THR A 138 1.88 -10.54 -3.73
CA THR A 138 2.59 -11.42 -4.66
C THR A 138 3.79 -12.09 -3.98
N GLN A 139 4.29 -13.18 -4.54
CA GLN A 139 5.48 -13.85 -4.00
C GLN A 139 6.70 -12.93 -3.99
N ASP A 140 6.90 -12.17 -5.07
CA ASP A 140 8.02 -11.22 -5.14
C ASP A 140 7.93 -10.17 -4.02
N MET A 141 6.71 -9.73 -3.64
CA MET A 141 6.51 -8.81 -2.52
C MET A 141 6.86 -9.45 -1.17
N LEU A 142 6.41 -10.69 -0.94
CA LEU A 142 6.76 -11.44 0.28
C LEU A 142 8.26 -11.68 0.38
N VAL A 143 8.90 -12.11 -0.71
CA VAL A 143 10.36 -12.30 -0.77
C VAL A 143 11.09 -10.99 -0.52
N LEU A 144 10.65 -9.89 -1.13
CA LEU A 144 11.26 -8.57 -0.91
C LEU A 144 11.20 -8.13 0.56
N MET A 145 10.12 -8.49 1.27
CA MET A 145 9.98 -8.23 2.71
C MET A 145 10.88 -9.13 3.57
N GLU A 146 11.19 -10.34 3.11
CA GLU A 146 12.09 -11.30 3.77
C GLU A 146 13.59 -11.04 3.47
N MET A 147 13.90 -10.24 2.44
CA MET A 147 15.25 -10.07 1.94
C MET A 147 16.07 -9.06 2.77
N ASP A 148 17.35 -9.37 2.97
CA ASP A 148 18.26 -8.52 3.73
C ASP A 148 18.53 -7.18 3.02
N LYS A 149 18.78 -6.12 3.79
CA LYS A 149 19.01 -4.78 3.26
C LYS A 149 20.20 -4.72 2.29
N SER A 150 21.26 -5.50 2.56
CA SER A 150 22.45 -5.58 1.72
C SER A 150 22.13 -6.12 0.33
N ASP A 151 21.37 -7.21 0.26
CA ASP A 151 20.96 -7.83 -1.01
C ASP A 151 20.01 -6.91 -1.79
N ARG A 152 19.12 -6.20 -1.08
CA ARG A 152 18.24 -5.21 -1.70
C ARG A 152 19.03 -4.07 -2.33
N LEU A 153 20.07 -3.57 -1.66
CA LEU A 153 20.95 -2.54 -2.21
C LEU A 153 21.72 -3.08 -3.42
N GLU A 154 22.21 -4.32 -3.32
CA GLU A 154 22.96 -4.94 -4.39
C GLU A 154 22.13 -5.14 -5.66
N MET A 155 20.85 -5.47 -5.51
CA MET A 155 19.89 -5.60 -6.61
C MET A 155 19.18 -4.29 -7.02
N ASN A 156 19.54 -3.13 -6.47
CA ASN A 156 18.85 -1.84 -6.72
C ASN A 156 17.34 -1.87 -6.38
N LEU A 157 16.97 -2.58 -5.31
CA LEU A 157 15.59 -2.69 -4.80
C LEU A 157 15.29 -1.74 -3.63
N VAL A 158 16.20 -0.78 -3.35
CA VAL A 158 16.06 0.25 -2.31
C VAL A 158 15.91 1.60 -2.98
N GLY A 159 14.75 2.25 -2.82
CA GLY A 159 14.51 3.62 -3.25
C GLY A 159 13.23 3.81 -4.05
N ASN A 160 12.54 4.93 -3.80
CA ASN A 160 11.37 5.40 -4.55
C ASN A 160 11.79 6.25 -5.78
N ASP A 161 13.07 6.21 -6.17
CA ASP A 161 13.72 7.31 -6.88
C ASP A 161 14.26 6.97 -8.28
N ARG A 162 14.25 8.01 -9.10
CA ARG A 162 14.51 8.10 -10.55
C ARG A 162 15.92 7.68 -11.02
N SER A 163 16.79 7.18 -10.13
CA SER A 163 18.16 6.74 -10.44
C SER A 163 18.28 5.22 -10.65
N ASN A 164 17.21 4.45 -10.42
CA ASN A 164 17.17 3.08 -10.89
C ASN A 164 17.32 3.09 -12.41
N PRO A 165 18.16 2.22 -13.02
CA PRO A 165 18.07 2.02 -14.46
C PRO A 165 16.63 1.66 -14.72
N SER A 166 15.95 2.50 -15.51
CA SER A 166 14.52 2.33 -15.77
C SER A 166 14.32 0.88 -16.19
N THR A 167 13.21 0.24 -15.79
CA THR A 167 12.91 -1.13 -16.22
C THR A 167 13.08 -1.28 -17.74
N ALA A 168 12.79 -0.22 -18.50
CA ALA A 168 13.10 -0.11 -19.92
C ALA A 168 14.58 -0.27 -20.28
N SER A 169 15.52 0.35 -19.55
CA SER A 169 16.96 0.18 -19.75
C SER A 169 17.42 -1.26 -19.46
N GLN A 170 16.91 -1.89 -18.39
CA GLN A 170 17.23 -3.29 -18.10
C GLN A 170 16.72 -4.24 -19.19
N LEU A 171 15.54 -3.96 -19.76
CA LEU A 171 14.97 -4.75 -20.85
C LEU A 171 15.69 -4.50 -22.19
N ALA A 172 16.18 -3.28 -22.43
CA ALA A 172 17.04 -2.99 -23.58
C ALA A 172 18.35 -3.79 -23.48
N ASN A 173 18.99 -3.78 -22.30
CA ASN A 173 20.16 -4.61 -22.02
C ASN A 173 19.85 -6.10 -22.22
N LEU A 174 18.69 -6.59 -21.77
CA LEU A 174 18.30 -7.98 -21.94
C LEU A 174 18.13 -8.38 -23.41
N LYS A 175 17.52 -7.53 -24.24
CA LYS A 175 17.43 -7.76 -25.69
C LYS A 175 18.81 -7.77 -26.34
N TRP A 176 19.66 -6.80 -25.99
CA TRP A 176 21.05 -6.75 -26.47
C TRP A 176 21.84 -8.00 -26.10
N ILE A 177 21.77 -8.48 -24.84
CA ILE A 177 22.40 -9.74 -24.42
C ILE A 177 21.89 -10.92 -25.27
N ALA A 178 20.59 -10.96 -25.55
CA ALA A 178 20.00 -12.04 -26.34
C ALA A 178 20.46 -12.04 -27.81
N GLU A 179 20.80 -10.87 -28.36
CA GLU A 179 21.36 -10.72 -29.70
C GLU A 179 22.83 -11.14 -29.74
N GLU A 180 23.64 -10.62 -28.83
CA GLU A 180 25.09 -10.89 -28.78
C GLU A 180 25.42 -12.35 -28.44
N VAL A 181 24.64 -12.98 -27.57
CA VAL A 181 24.84 -14.41 -27.22
C VAL A 181 24.47 -15.34 -28.39
N GLY A 182 23.64 -14.88 -29.34
CA GLY A 182 23.38 -15.58 -30.60
C GLY A 182 22.82 -17.01 -30.46
N GLU A 183 23.64 -18.00 -30.80
CA GLU A 183 23.26 -19.42 -30.81
C GLU A 183 23.16 -20.03 -29.40
N ASP A 184 24.02 -19.58 -28.48
CA ASP A 184 24.06 -20.06 -27.09
C ASP A 184 22.93 -19.51 -26.21
N LEU A 185 22.01 -18.73 -26.78
CA LEU A 185 20.90 -18.12 -26.05
C LEU A 185 20.02 -19.19 -25.39
N LYS A 186 19.85 -20.36 -26.02
CA LYS A 186 19.11 -21.47 -25.42
C LYS A 186 19.82 -21.99 -24.16
N SER A 187 21.14 -22.10 -24.20
CA SER A 187 21.99 -22.53 -23.09
C SER A 187 21.95 -21.53 -21.93
N LEU A 188 22.01 -20.23 -22.25
CA LEU A 188 21.85 -19.15 -21.26
C LEU A 188 20.49 -19.22 -20.57
N ILE A 189 19.40 -19.26 -21.35
CA ILE A 189 18.04 -19.32 -20.78
C ILE A 189 17.87 -20.59 -19.96
N TYR A 190 18.36 -21.74 -20.44
CA TYR A 190 18.32 -23.00 -19.71
C TYR A 190 19.02 -22.88 -18.35
N ALA A 191 20.27 -22.42 -18.34
CA ALA A 191 21.04 -22.22 -17.11
C ALA A 191 20.30 -21.29 -16.12
N ILE A 192 19.68 -20.21 -16.61
CA ILE A 192 18.88 -19.29 -15.79
C ILE A 192 17.69 -20.04 -15.14
N ILE A 193 16.83 -20.65 -15.96
CA ILE A 193 15.54 -21.17 -15.46
C ILE A 193 15.67 -22.44 -14.62
N THR A 194 16.78 -23.17 -14.74
CA THR A 194 17.05 -24.36 -13.90
C THR A 194 17.89 -24.05 -12.66
N GLY A 195 18.32 -22.80 -12.48
CA GLY A 195 19.15 -22.40 -11.33
C GLY A 195 20.63 -22.75 -11.47
N GLY A 196 21.10 -22.95 -12.70
CA GLY A 196 22.52 -22.99 -13.02
C GLY A 196 23.21 -21.66 -12.71
N GLN A 197 24.54 -21.70 -12.66
CA GLN A 197 25.34 -20.52 -12.33
C GLN A 197 25.72 -19.75 -13.58
N ILE A 198 25.59 -18.42 -13.52
CA ILE A 198 25.93 -17.48 -14.58
C ILE A 198 27.02 -16.58 -14.05
N ILE A 199 28.13 -16.58 -14.77
CA ILE A 199 29.35 -15.90 -14.37
C ILE A 199 29.69 -14.83 -15.40
N VAL A 200 29.86 -13.61 -14.92
CA VAL A 200 30.30 -12.48 -15.74
C VAL A 200 31.70 -12.09 -15.33
N ARG A 201 32.64 -12.17 -16.26
CA ARG A 201 34.05 -11.81 -16.07
C ARG A 201 34.29 -10.40 -16.56
N THR A 202 34.52 -9.48 -15.63
CA THR A 202 34.89 -8.09 -15.94
C THR A 202 35.56 -7.42 -14.74
N ASN A 203 36.37 -6.39 -15.00
CA ASN A 203 36.96 -5.57 -13.94
C ASN A 203 36.02 -4.46 -13.46
N ASP A 204 34.99 -4.11 -14.24
CA ASP A 204 34.03 -3.08 -13.88
C ASP A 204 32.80 -3.67 -13.19
N ARG A 205 32.62 -3.29 -11.92
CA ARG A 205 31.47 -3.71 -11.10
C ARG A 205 30.14 -3.24 -11.69
N SER A 206 30.11 -2.05 -12.28
CA SER A 206 28.88 -1.45 -12.81
C SER A 206 28.37 -2.22 -14.02
N LEU A 207 29.26 -2.57 -14.96
CA LEU A 207 28.91 -3.38 -16.13
C LEU A 207 28.44 -4.78 -15.75
N SER A 208 29.16 -5.44 -14.84
CA SER A 208 28.74 -6.74 -14.29
C SER A 208 27.34 -6.66 -13.70
N LYS A 209 27.09 -5.64 -12.89
CA LYS A 209 25.78 -5.40 -12.26
C LYS A 209 24.69 -5.16 -13.30
N LEU A 210 24.92 -4.32 -14.31
CA LEU A 210 23.94 -4.02 -15.37
C LEU A 210 23.58 -5.27 -16.19
N PHE A 211 24.59 -6.09 -16.53
CA PHE A 211 24.39 -7.33 -17.24
C PHE A 211 23.56 -8.32 -16.43
N LEU A 212 23.98 -8.61 -15.19
CA LEU A 212 23.31 -9.60 -14.35
C LEU A 212 21.88 -9.16 -14.00
N LEU A 213 21.65 -7.85 -13.72
CA LEU A 213 20.32 -7.32 -13.46
C LEU A 213 19.37 -7.48 -14.65
N ALA A 214 19.85 -7.36 -15.88
CA ALA A 214 19.01 -7.58 -17.06
C ALA A 214 18.45 -9.01 -17.10
N LEU A 215 19.27 -10.01 -16.75
CA LEU A 215 18.88 -11.42 -16.72
C LEU A 215 17.88 -11.77 -15.61
N THR A 216 17.81 -10.96 -14.54
CA THR A 216 16.85 -11.18 -13.44
C THR A 216 15.39 -11.14 -13.90
N HIS A 217 15.10 -10.48 -15.03
CA HIS A 217 13.76 -10.46 -15.64
C HIS A 217 13.28 -11.84 -16.14
N LEU A 218 14.12 -12.87 -16.10
CA LEU A 218 13.72 -14.23 -16.49
C LEU A 218 13.38 -15.13 -15.29
N LEU A 219 13.61 -14.66 -14.06
CA LEU A 219 13.39 -15.44 -12.83
C LEU A 219 12.50 -14.72 -11.81
N PRO A 220 11.73 -15.47 -11.00
CA PRO A 220 11.10 -14.93 -9.79
C PRO A 220 12.13 -14.41 -8.80
N MET A 221 11.78 -13.40 -8.01
CA MET A 221 12.74 -12.73 -7.12
C MET A 221 13.40 -13.69 -6.12
N GLY A 222 12.64 -14.63 -5.56
CA GLY A 222 13.17 -15.59 -4.58
C GLY A 222 14.09 -16.66 -5.15
N CYS A 223 14.19 -16.77 -6.48
CA CYS A 223 15.15 -17.66 -7.14
C CYS A 223 16.51 -16.99 -7.37
N ILE A 224 16.66 -15.70 -7.05
CA ILE A 224 17.84 -14.92 -7.38
C ILE A 224 18.76 -14.83 -6.15
N ARG A 225 20.02 -15.23 -6.35
CA ARG A 225 21.14 -15.09 -5.40
C ARG A 225 22.27 -14.36 -6.13
N PHE A 226 22.38 -13.07 -5.87
CA PHE A 226 23.09 -12.14 -6.74
C PHE A 226 24.35 -11.60 -6.07
N LEU A 227 25.47 -11.57 -6.80
CA LEU A 227 26.69 -10.88 -6.40
C LEU A 227 27.30 -10.15 -7.60
N SER A 228 27.39 -8.83 -7.51
CA SER A 228 27.79 -7.94 -8.61
C SER A 228 29.27 -8.03 -8.97
N SER A 229 30.16 -8.26 -8.01
CA SER A 229 31.59 -8.39 -8.27
C SER A 229 32.29 -9.08 -7.10
N SER A 230 33.21 -10.00 -7.42
CA SER A 230 34.02 -10.72 -6.46
C SER A 230 35.41 -11.05 -7.02
N ILE A 231 36.37 -11.21 -6.12
CA ILE A 231 37.77 -11.51 -6.45
C ILE A 231 38.02 -13.03 -6.45
N SER A 232 37.17 -13.80 -5.78
CA SER A 232 37.24 -15.24 -5.63
C SER A 232 35.98 -15.90 -6.17
N TYR A 233 36.11 -17.12 -6.70
CA TYR A 233 34.97 -17.95 -7.10
C TYR A 233 34.10 -18.33 -5.89
N TYR A 234 32.79 -18.42 -6.14
CA TYR A 234 31.79 -18.93 -5.21
C TYR A 234 30.93 -19.96 -5.93
N GLU A 235 30.50 -21.00 -5.22
CA GLU A 235 29.67 -22.07 -5.78
C GLU A 235 28.24 -21.62 -6.12
N SER A 236 27.59 -22.39 -7.00
CA SER A 236 26.20 -22.20 -7.45
C SER A 236 25.17 -22.23 -6.31
N THR A 237 25.49 -22.91 -5.21
CA THR A 237 24.67 -22.98 -3.98
C THR A 237 24.61 -21.63 -3.25
N LYS A 238 25.62 -20.79 -3.40
CA LYS A 238 25.69 -19.48 -2.75
C LYS A 238 25.18 -18.36 -3.66
N TYR A 239 25.64 -18.32 -4.91
CA TYR A 239 25.24 -17.32 -5.89
C TYR A 239 25.01 -17.96 -7.25
N ASN A 240 23.80 -17.77 -7.81
CA ASN A 240 23.52 -18.17 -9.19
C ASN A 240 23.88 -17.06 -10.19
N PHE A 241 23.87 -15.80 -9.78
CA PHE A 241 24.40 -14.68 -10.57
C PHE A 241 25.67 -14.16 -9.93
N LEU A 242 26.81 -14.34 -10.59
CA LEU A 242 28.13 -14.05 -10.03
C LEU A 242 28.98 -13.17 -10.97
N GLY A 243 29.33 -11.98 -10.52
CA GLY A 243 30.38 -11.18 -11.13
C GLY A 243 31.75 -11.58 -10.61
N LEU A 244 32.68 -11.91 -11.50
CA LEU A 244 34.07 -12.24 -11.20
C LEU A 244 35.03 -11.25 -11.86
N LYS A 245 36.11 -10.90 -11.15
CA LYS A 245 37.24 -10.19 -11.76
C LYS A 245 38.00 -11.08 -12.74
N LEU A 246 38.64 -10.48 -13.75
CA LEU A 246 39.40 -11.20 -14.77
C LEU A 246 40.56 -12.05 -14.20
N ALA A 247 41.08 -11.69 -13.03
CA ALA A 247 42.17 -12.41 -12.36
C ALA A 247 41.69 -13.67 -11.60
N ALA A 248 40.38 -13.82 -11.36
CA ALA A 248 39.84 -14.95 -10.62
C ALA A 248 39.81 -16.21 -11.50
N ALA A 249 40.31 -17.33 -10.97
CA ALA A 249 40.22 -18.63 -11.63
C ALA A 249 38.89 -19.31 -11.29
N ILE A 250 38.29 -19.98 -12.29
CA ILE A 250 37.11 -20.83 -12.10
C ILE A 250 37.63 -22.28 -11.96
N PRO A 251 37.23 -23.01 -10.91
CA PRO A 251 37.57 -24.43 -10.77
C PRO A 251 37.07 -25.25 -11.95
N ARG A 252 37.83 -26.26 -12.39
CA ARG A 252 37.45 -27.13 -13.53
C ARG A 252 36.57 -28.31 -13.11
N ASP A 253 36.60 -28.70 -11.83
CA ASP A 253 35.91 -29.88 -11.30
C ASP A 253 34.54 -29.49 -10.69
N LEU A 254 33.68 -28.85 -11.48
CA LEU A 254 32.35 -28.43 -11.05
C LEU A 254 31.30 -29.49 -11.38
N GLU A 255 30.39 -29.78 -10.45
CA GLU A 255 29.28 -30.72 -10.68
C GLU A 255 28.32 -30.26 -11.79
N THR A 256 28.16 -28.95 -11.94
CA THR A 256 27.38 -28.31 -13.00
C THR A 256 28.22 -27.23 -13.65
N GLU A 257 28.38 -27.32 -14.98
CA GLU A 257 29.10 -26.33 -15.78
C GLU A 257 28.37 -24.97 -15.73
N PRO A 258 29.07 -23.89 -15.35
CA PRO A 258 28.49 -22.55 -15.36
C PRO A 258 28.42 -21.98 -16.79
N PHE A 259 27.48 -21.05 -17.01
CA PHE A 259 27.49 -20.22 -18.20
C PHE A 259 28.43 -19.04 -17.97
N VAL A 260 29.55 -18.94 -18.70
CA VAL A 260 30.60 -17.95 -18.48
C VAL A 260 30.66 -16.96 -19.64
N VAL A 261 30.57 -15.67 -19.30
CA VAL A 261 30.65 -14.56 -20.25
C VAL A 261 31.76 -13.61 -19.84
N ARG A 262 32.56 -13.17 -20.80
CA ARG A 262 33.50 -12.06 -20.64
C ARG A 262 32.90 -10.80 -21.27
N LEU A 263 32.88 -9.72 -20.50
CA LEU A 263 32.51 -8.39 -20.99
C LEU A 263 33.78 -7.56 -21.16
N VAL A 264 34.04 -7.12 -22.40
CA VAL A 264 35.18 -6.27 -22.73
C VAL A 264 34.67 -4.83 -22.94
N PRO A 265 35.04 -3.88 -22.06
CA PRO A 265 34.65 -2.49 -22.25
C PRO A 265 35.39 -1.86 -23.42
N PRO A 266 34.83 -0.84 -24.08
CA PRO A 266 35.46 -0.15 -25.21
C PRO A 266 36.77 0.53 -24.79
N CYS A 267 37.80 0.46 -25.64
CA CYS A 267 39.14 1.00 -25.36
C CYS A 267 39.20 2.53 -25.21
N SER A 268 38.16 3.27 -25.62
CA SER A 268 38.10 4.73 -25.53
C SER A 268 37.69 5.17 -24.13
N LYS A 269 38.65 5.65 -23.34
CA LYS A 269 38.40 6.34 -22.07
C LYS A 269 37.82 7.74 -22.34
N SER A 270 36.52 7.84 -22.59
CA SER A 270 35.80 9.09 -22.35
C SER A 270 35.27 9.09 -20.92
N ASP A 271 35.21 10.25 -20.27
CA ASP A 271 34.64 10.47 -18.91
C ASP A 271 33.13 10.16 -18.81
N HIS A 272 32.55 9.51 -19.81
CA HIS A 272 31.14 9.12 -19.84
C HIS A 272 30.96 7.72 -19.25
N GLU A 273 29.88 7.52 -18.49
CA GLU A 273 29.50 6.20 -17.99
C GLU A 273 29.40 5.21 -19.15
N ILE A 274 30.21 4.14 -19.09
CA ILE A 274 30.22 3.08 -20.11
C ILE A 274 28.86 2.37 -20.07
N LYS A 275 28.14 2.40 -21.19
CA LYS A 275 26.90 1.65 -21.34
C LYS A 275 27.21 0.22 -21.75
N LEU A 276 26.35 -0.70 -21.33
CA LEU A 276 26.51 -2.11 -21.65
C LEU A 276 26.48 -2.36 -23.18
N LEU A 277 25.69 -1.58 -23.92
CA LEU A 277 25.52 -1.71 -25.37
C LEU A 277 26.81 -1.38 -26.17
N ASP A 278 27.76 -0.68 -25.56
CA ASP A 278 29.03 -0.31 -26.20
C ASP A 278 30.14 -1.35 -25.92
N CYS A 279 29.83 -2.42 -25.18
CA CYS A 279 30.78 -3.46 -24.81
C CYS A 279 30.77 -4.62 -25.80
N GLU A 280 31.87 -5.36 -25.88
CA GLU A 280 31.92 -6.64 -26.60
C GLU A 280 31.62 -7.79 -25.62
N LEU A 281 30.76 -8.71 -26.03
CA LEU A 281 30.34 -9.87 -25.25
C LEU A 281 30.94 -11.14 -25.87
N LEU A 282 31.74 -11.85 -25.07
CA LEU A 282 32.35 -13.12 -25.48
C LEU A 282 31.85 -14.24 -24.57
N VAL A 283 31.20 -15.25 -25.15
CA VAL A 283 30.82 -16.48 -24.43
C VAL A 283 32.06 -17.36 -24.34
N GLU A 284 32.52 -17.63 -23.11
CA GLU A 284 33.69 -18.49 -22.87
C GLU A 284 33.27 -19.95 -22.71
N ASP A 285 32.24 -20.19 -21.90
CA ASP A 285 31.72 -21.52 -21.61
C ASP A 285 30.18 -21.49 -21.62
N ALA A 286 29.56 -22.49 -22.24
CA ALA A 286 28.12 -22.65 -22.30
C ALA A 286 27.73 -24.11 -21.99
N PRO A 287 26.92 -24.38 -20.95
CA PRO A 287 26.50 -25.72 -20.61
C PRO A 287 25.61 -26.31 -21.72
N PRO A 288 25.73 -27.63 -22.00
CA PRO A 288 24.93 -28.28 -23.02
C PRO A 288 23.45 -28.32 -22.64
N VAL A 289 22.58 -27.95 -23.59
CA VAL A 289 21.13 -28.04 -23.40
C VAL A 289 20.67 -29.48 -23.69
N PRO A 290 19.89 -30.11 -22.80
CA PRO A 290 19.32 -31.42 -23.05
C PRO A 290 18.47 -31.46 -24.33
N ILE A 291 18.48 -32.60 -25.03
CA ILE A 291 17.68 -32.82 -26.27
C ILE A 291 16.19 -32.53 -26.03
N ARG A 292 15.67 -32.90 -24.85
CA ARG A 292 14.33 -32.54 -24.38
C ARG A 292 14.42 -31.38 -23.40
N ALA A 293 14.34 -30.17 -23.93
CA ALA A 293 14.46 -28.96 -23.15
C ALA A 293 13.10 -28.48 -22.61
N PRO A 294 13.05 -27.82 -21.44
CA PRO A 294 11.84 -27.21 -20.91
C PRO A 294 11.12 -26.28 -21.90
N VAL A 295 9.78 -26.32 -21.90
CA VAL A 295 8.97 -25.52 -22.84
C VAL A 295 9.17 -24.02 -22.62
N LEU A 296 9.46 -23.62 -21.38
CA LEU A 296 9.73 -22.23 -21.01
C LEU A 296 10.88 -21.61 -21.82
N ILE A 297 11.89 -22.40 -22.21
CA ILE A 297 13.04 -21.91 -22.99
C ILE A 297 12.56 -21.36 -24.33
N HIS A 298 11.68 -22.09 -25.00
CA HIS A 298 11.14 -21.68 -26.30
C HIS A 298 10.34 -20.40 -26.17
N ARG A 299 9.55 -20.27 -25.09
CA ARG A 299 8.77 -19.06 -24.83
C ARG A 299 9.66 -17.84 -24.60
N PHE A 300 10.68 -17.93 -23.74
CA PHE A 300 11.59 -16.81 -23.52
C PHE A 300 12.43 -16.48 -24.75
N ARG A 301 12.95 -17.49 -25.46
CA ARG A 301 13.68 -17.26 -26.72
C ARG A 301 12.81 -16.53 -27.75
N GLN A 302 11.54 -16.88 -27.88
CA GLN A 302 10.61 -16.19 -28.77
C GLN A 302 10.42 -14.73 -28.36
N LEU A 303 10.18 -14.46 -27.08
CA LEU A 303 9.95 -13.10 -26.58
C LEU A 303 11.19 -12.20 -26.73
N LEU A 304 12.38 -12.75 -26.54
CA LEU A 304 13.63 -12.00 -26.64
C LEU A 304 14.03 -11.70 -28.08
N LYS A 305 13.73 -12.60 -29.03
CA LYS A 305 14.00 -12.40 -30.46
C LYS A 305 12.91 -11.60 -31.19
N ASP A 306 11.81 -11.25 -30.51
CA ASP A 306 10.72 -10.51 -31.13
C ASP A 306 10.99 -8.99 -31.07
N TYR A 307 11.39 -8.44 -32.22
CA TYR A 307 11.65 -7.02 -32.42
C TYR A 307 10.39 -6.16 -32.43
N SER A 308 9.22 -6.76 -32.66
CA SER A 308 7.95 -6.01 -32.78
C SER A 308 7.37 -5.59 -31.41
N LEU A 309 7.83 -6.22 -30.33
CA LEU A 309 7.33 -5.96 -28.98
C LEU A 309 7.93 -4.67 -28.39
N SER A 310 7.04 -3.76 -27.99
CA SER A 310 7.40 -2.61 -27.17
C SER A 310 7.92 -3.06 -25.81
N THR A 311 8.74 -2.21 -25.16
CA THR A 311 9.34 -2.52 -23.85
C THR A 311 8.31 -2.85 -22.78
N ASN A 312 7.18 -2.12 -22.75
CA ASN A 312 6.10 -2.35 -21.78
C ASN A 312 5.38 -3.69 -22.02
N VAL A 313 5.14 -4.04 -23.29
CA VAL A 313 4.50 -5.32 -23.64
C VAL A 313 5.44 -6.48 -23.32
N LEU A 314 6.74 -6.34 -23.62
CA LEU A 314 7.75 -7.32 -23.23
C LEU A 314 7.79 -7.51 -21.71
N ASP A 315 7.85 -6.42 -20.93
CA ASP A 315 7.86 -6.48 -19.46
C ASP A 315 6.62 -7.21 -18.92
N ALA A 316 5.43 -6.78 -19.36
CA ALA A 316 4.17 -7.37 -18.93
C ALA A 316 4.10 -8.86 -19.30
N THR A 317 4.57 -9.24 -20.48
CA THR A 317 4.55 -10.64 -20.96
C THR A 317 5.57 -11.50 -20.22
N LEU A 318 6.77 -10.97 -19.93
CA LEU A 318 7.77 -11.66 -19.11
C LEU A 318 7.22 -11.87 -17.70
N ARG A 319 6.68 -10.83 -17.06
CA ARG A 319 6.05 -10.91 -15.73
C ARG A 319 4.91 -11.93 -15.71
N ALA A 320 4.01 -11.90 -16.69
CA ALA A 320 2.91 -12.86 -16.79
C ALA A 320 3.43 -14.31 -16.95
N THR A 321 4.45 -14.51 -17.78
CA THR A 321 5.08 -15.83 -17.97
C THR A 321 5.73 -16.32 -16.67
N ARG A 322 6.42 -15.45 -15.92
CA ARG A 322 6.99 -15.78 -14.61
C ARG A 322 5.90 -16.14 -13.61
N GLU A 323 4.84 -15.35 -13.49
CA GLU A 323 3.77 -15.64 -12.52
C GLU A 323 3.00 -16.92 -12.87
N GLU A 324 2.82 -17.24 -14.16
CA GLU A 324 2.22 -18.51 -14.60
C GLU A 324 3.05 -19.70 -14.11
N TRP A 325 4.36 -19.68 -14.35
CA TRP A 325 5.26 -20.77 -13.95
C TRP A 325 5.46 -20.84 -12.43
N LEU A 326 5.48 -19.70 -11.75
CA LEU A 326 5.52 -19.64 -10.29
C LEU A 326 4.23 -20.19 -9.68
N SER A 327 3.07 -19.94 -10.29
CA SER A 327 1.79 -20.51 -9.87
C SER A 327 1.77 -22.04 -10.03
N LYS A 328 2.35 -22.56 -11.11
CA LYS A 328 2.56 -24.01 -11.28
C LYS A 328 3.47 -24.58 -10.19
N ALA A 329 4.58 -23.90 -9.88
CA ALA A 329 5.48 -24.29 -8.80
C ALA A 329 4.81 -24.27 -7.42
N LYS A 330 3.97 -23.26 -7.12
CA LYS A 330 3.15 -23.20 -5.91
C LYS A 330 2.21 -24.40 -5.80
N LEU A 331 1.50 -24.73 -6.87
CA LEU A 331 0.58 -25.88 -6.91
C LEU A 331 1.34 -27.18 -6.65
N VAL A 332 2.47 -27.40 -7.34
CA VAL A 332 3.31 -28.58 -7.13
C VAL A 332 3.84 -28.64 -5.68
N TYR A 333 4.24 -27.50 -5.10
CA TYR A 333 4.65 -27.42 -3.70
C TYR A 333 3.51 -27.82 -2.74
N GLN A 334 2.32 -27.25 -2.91
CA GLN A 334 1.15 -27.54 -2.08
C GLN A 334 0.73 -29.01 -2.18
N VAL A 335 0.70 -29.57 -3.38
CA VAL A 335 0.29 -30.96 -3.64
C VAL A 335 1.34 -31.95 -3.10
N SER A 336 2.63 -31.67 -3.29
CA SER A 336 3.71 -32.54 -2.79
C SER A 336 3.80 -32.63 -1.27
N ARG A 337 3.16 -31.70 -0.55
CA ARG A 337 3.14 -31.63 0.92
C ARG A 337 1.87 -32.19 1.55
N GLN A 338 0.90 -32.62 0.74
CA GLN A 338 -0.32 -33.25 1.25
C GLN A 338 -0.01 -34.57 1.97
N LYS A 339 -0.84 -34.91 2.96
CA LYS A 339 -0.72 -36.16 3.74
C LYS A 339 -1.00 -37.38 2.86
N GLU A 340 -1.89 -37.24 1.87
CA GLU A 340 -2.24 -38.29 0.93
C GLU A 340 -1.21 -38.43 -0.18
N ARG A 341 -0.97 -39.67 -0.63
CA ARG A 341 -0.09 -39.94 -1.78
C ARG A 341 -0.81 -39.57 -3.07
N ILE A 342 -0.48 -38.39 -3.59
CA ILE A 342 -0.96 -37.91 -4.88
C ILE A 342 0.06 -38.27 -5.97
N ASP A 343 -0.43 -38.74 -7.11
CA ASP A 343 0.39 -38.99 -8.29
C ASP A 343 0.88 -37.66 -8.90
N MET A 344 2.14 -37.31 -8.62
CA MET A 344 2.78 -36.11 -9.13
C MET A 344 2.92 -36.09 -10.65
N ASP A 345 2.98 -37.27 -11.30
CA ASP A 345 3.12 -37.36 -12.74
C ASP A 345 1.81 -36.96 -13.43
N ALA A 346 0.68 -37.38 -12.85
CA ALA A 346 -0.65 -36.93 -13.27
C ALA A 346 -0.83 -35.42 -13.06
N VAL A 347 -0.39 -34.88 -11.92
CA VAL A 347 -0.47 -33.44 -11.61
C VAL A 347 0.33 -32.63 -12.62
N ILE A 348 1.57 -33.03 -12.91
CA ILE A 348 2.44 -32.39 -13.91
C ILE A 348 1.77 -32.39 -15.30
N LYS A 349 1.11 -33.48 -15.67
CA LYS A 349 0.35 -33.57 -16.92
C LYS A 349 -0.86 -32.62 -16.93
N ILE A 350 -1.59 -32.49 -15.82
CA ILE A 350 -2.75 -31.59 -15.69
C ILE A 350 -2.35 -30.13 -15.84
N ILE A 351 -1.22 -29.71 -15.24
CA ILE A 351 -0.70 -28.34 -15.38
C ILE A 351 -0.06 -28.06 -16.76
N LYS A 352 -0.20 -29.00 -17.71
CA LYS A 352 0.34 -28.95 -19.07
C LYS A 352 1.87 -28.84 -19.11
N CYS A 353 2.55 -29.46 -18.16
CA CYS A 353 4.00 -29.58 -18.12
C CYS A 353 4.42 -31.00 -18.51
N GLY A 354 5.60 -31.14 -19.12
CA GLY A 354 6.23 -32.42 -19.41
C GLY A 354 7.23 -32.83 -18.33
N ALA A 355 7.78 -34.05 -18.45
CA ALA A 355 8.80 -34.54 -17.53
C ALA A 355 10.07 -33.65 -17.52
N GLN A 356 10.41 -33.06 -18.67
CA GLN A 356 11.52 -32.13 -18.83
C GLN A 356 11.36 -30.83 -18.04
N ASP A 357 10.12 -30.42 -17.73
CA ASP A 357 9.86 -29.17 -17.01
C ASP A 357 10.04 -29.30 -15.48
N ARG A 358 10.25 -30.53 -14.99
CA ARG A 358 10.44 -30.81 -13.55
C ARG A 358 11.63 -30.08 -12.95
N CYS A 359 12.74 -29.96 -13.68
CA CYS A 359 13.92 -29.26 -13.18
C CYS A 359 13.61 -27.78 -12.89
N VAL A 360 12.85 -27.12 -13.77
CA VAL A 360 12.39 -25.75 -13.59
C VAL A 360 11.45 -25.66 -12.39
N LEU A 361 10.45 -26.54 -12.30
CA LEU A 361 9.48 -26.53 -11.21
C LEU A 361 10.15 -26.78 -9.85
N ASN A 362 11.11 -27.69 -9.76
CA ASN A 362 11.83 -27.98 -8.53
C ASN A 362 12.71 -26.80 -8.10
N PHE A 363 13.40 -26.17 -9.05
CA PHE A 363 14.18 -24.97 -8.76
C PHE A 363 13.28 -23.82 -8.29
N TRP A 364 12.17 -23.56 -8.97
CA TRP A 364 11.30 -22.42 -8.65
C TRP A 364 10.55 -22.59 -7.33
N GLN A 365 10.28 -23.84 -6.91
CA GLN A 365 9.79 -24.13 -5.57
C GLN A 365 10.77 -23.72 -4.46
N SER A 366 12.08 -23.81 -4.72
CA SER A 366 13.09 -23.38 -3.76
C SER A 366 13.00 -21.87 -3.48
N GLY A 367 12.64 -21.08 -4.50
CA GLY A 367 12.49 -19.62 -4.41
C GLY A 367 11.14 -19.12 -3.90
N LEU A 368 10.23 -19.99 -3.44
CA LEU A 368 9.02 -19.55 -2.73
C LEU A 368 9.37 -18.94 -1.36
N SER A 369 8.64 -17.89 -0.97
CA SER A 369 8.81 -17.17 0.30
C SER A 369 8.69 -18.12 1.51
N LYS A 370 9.46 -17.83 2.56
CA LYS A 370 9.43 -18.59 3.82
C LYS A 370 8.05 -18.48 4.48
N VAL A 371 7.47 -17.28 4.50
CA VAL A 371 6.12 -17.03 5.03
C VAL A 371 5.08 -17.86 4.28
N TYR A 372 5.13 -17.88 2.95
CA TYR A 372 4.20 -18.70 2.16
C TYR A 372 4.36 -20.20 2.43
N LYS A 373 5.61 -20.70 2.48
CA LYS A 373 5.88 -22.12 2.78
C LYS A 373 5.33 -22.51 4.15
N GLN A 374 5.51 -21.65 5.15
CA GLN A 374 4.99 -21.87 6.49
C GLN A 374 3.46 -21.87 6.52
N GLN A 375 2.80 -20.90 5.87
CA GLN A 375 1.34 -20.88 5.74
C GLN A 375 0.77 -22.16 5.10
N VAL A 376 1.42 -22.69 4.07
CA VAL A 376 1.01 -23.96 3.45
C VAL A 376 1.12 -25.12 4.43
N ILE A 377 2.24 -25.22 5.16
CA ILE A 377 2.45 -26.28 6.16
C ILE A 377 1.43 -26.18 7.29
N ASP A 378 1.18 -24.97 7.80
CA ASP A 378 0.21 -24.74 8.87
C ASP A 378 -1.22 -25.09 8.42
N THR A 379 -1.57 -24.74 7.18
CA THR A 379 -2.88 -25.10 6.59
C THR A 379 -3.05 -26.62 6.50
N ILE A 380 -2.00 -27.34 6.07
CA ILE A 380 -2.03 -28.82 5.95
C ILE A 380 -2.04 -29.51 7.31
N ASN A 381 -1.39 -28.92 8.32
CA ASN A 381 -1.40 -29.47 9.67
C ASN A 381 -2.74 -29.26 10.37
N ASN A 382 -3.41 -28.14 10.11
CA ASN A 382 -4.71 -27.79 10.67
C ASN A 382 -5.90 -28.42 9.93
N SER A 383 -5.69 -28.94 8.71
CA SER A 383 -6.63 -29.81 7.98
C SER A 383 -6.42 -31.28 8.33
#